data_AF-A0A075MNB1-F1
#
_entry.id   AF-A0A075MNB1-F1
#
_cell.length_a   1.000
_cell.length_b   1.000
_cell.length_c   1.000
_cell.angle_alpha   90.00
_cell.angle_beta   90.00
_cell.angle_gamma   90.00
#
_symmetry.space_group_name_H-M   'P 1'
#
loop_
_entity.id
_entity.type
_entity.pdbx_description
1 polymer ?
#
loop_
_entity_poly.entity_id
_entity_poly.type
_entity_poly.pdbx_seq_one_letter_code
_entity_poly.pdbx_strand_id
1 'polypeptide(L)'
;MYETKVSARQHVRGDIIRKAIEKNGYFNERFSEVIIKTLEYHGIVFDAEHYYSLYDVERRMQKLLGKEISWSVSKLIEVGVRNQ
;
A
#
# COMPACT_ATOMS: atom_id res chain seq x y z
N MET A 1 11.06 -22.71 -3.99
CA MET A 1 10.32 -21.60 -3.37
C MET A 1 10.40 -20.43 -4.34
N TYR A 2 9.36 -20.21 -5.15
CA TYR A 2 9.35 -19.11 -6.11
C TYR A 2 8.91 -17.85 -5.37
N GLU A 3 9.85 -16.96 -5.06
CA GLU A 3 9.54 -15.59 -4.63
C GLU A 3 8.76 -14.94 -5.77
N THR A 4 7.44 -14.82 -5.59
CA THR A 4 6.60 -14.08 -6.52
C THR A 4 6.99 -12.61 -6.39
N LYS A 5 7.85 -12.14 -7.30
CA LYS A 5 8.23 -10.73 -7.42
C LYS A 5 6.98 -9.94 -7.80
N VAL A 6 6.24 -9.48 -6.80
CA VAL A 6 5.19 -8.45 -6.99
C VAL A 6 5.91 -7.26 -7.60
N SER A 7 5.68 -7.04 -8.90
CA SER A 7 6.24 -5.87 -9.59
C SER A 7 5.44 -4.65 -9.17
N ALA A 8 6.06 -3.47 -9.08
CA ALA A 8 5.35 -2.24 -8.71
C ALA A 8 4.18 -1.89 -9.66
N ARG A 9 4.12 -2.51 -10.85
CA ARG A 9 3.06 -2.38 -11.86
C ARG A 9 1.99 -3.46 -11.78
N GLN A 10 2.19 -4.50 -10.96
CA GLN A 10 1.19 -5.52 -10.74
C GLN A 10 0.03 -4.89 -9.98
N HIS A 11 -1.18 -5.12 -10.49
CA HIS A 11 -2.39 -4.64 -9.85
C HIS A 11 -2.72 -5.56 -8.67
N VAL A 12 -2.90 -4.95 -7.50
CA VAL A 12 -3.25 -5.62 -6.25
C VAL A 12 -4.63 -5.14 -5.83
N ARG A 13 -5.44 -6.08 -5.34
CA ARG A 13 -6.80 -5.81 -4.89
C ARG A 13 -6.79 -4.92 -3.64
N GLY A 14 -7.74 -3.99 -3.55
CA GLY A 14 -7.80 -2.98 -2.48
C GLY A 14 -7.78 -3.59 -1.07
N ASP A 15 -8.63 -4.59 -0.82
CA ASP A 15 -8.68 -5.28 0.48
C ASP A 15 -7.34 -5.93 0.88
N ILE A 16 -6.58 -6.45 -0.09
CA ILE A 16 -5.23 -7.01 0.12
C ILE A 16 -4.24 -5.91 0.49
N ILE A 17 -4.31 -4.76 -0.17
CA ILE A 17 -3.48 -3.58 0.17
C ILE A 17 -3.79 -3.11 1.59
N ARG A 18 -5.06 -3.01 1.97
CA ARG A 18 -5.45 -2.64 3.35
C ARG A 18 -4.87 -3.64 4.36
N LYS A 19 -5.06 -4.93 4.15
CA LYS A 19 -4.45 -5.97 5.00
C LYS A 19 -2.93 -5.86 5.07
N ALA A 20 -2.28 -5.49 3.98
CA ALA A 20 -0.82 -5.32 3.91
C ALA A 20 -0.34 -4.10 4.71
N ILE A 21 -1.18 -3.08 4.90
CA ILE A 21 -0.91 -1.92 5.76
C ILE A 21 -1.24 -2.25 7.23
N GLU A 22 -2.37 -2.89 7.49
CA GLU A 22 -2.83 -3.22 8.86
C GLU A 22 -1.98 -4.29 9.54
N LYS A 23 -1.59 -5.33 8.80
CA LYS A 23 -0.76 -6.44 9.33
C LYS A 23 0.73 -6.20 9.15
N ASN A 24 1.12 -5.00 8.76
CA ASN A 24 2.51 -4.64 8.58
C ASN A 24 3.19 -4.48 9.94
N GLY A 25 4.05 -5.42 10.35
CA GLY A 25 4.77 -5.31 11.62
C GLY A 25 5.69 -4.08 11.74
N TYR A 26 5.94 -3.36 10.64
CA TYR A 26 6.70 -2.11 10.63
C TYR A 26 5.85 -0.87 10.95
N PHE A 27 4.52 -0.96 10.87
CA PHE A 27 3.61 0.11 11.21
C PHE A 27 2.94 -0.18 12.55
N ASN A 28 2.85 0.84 13.40
CA ASN A 28 1.93 0.79 14.52
C ASN A 28 0.50 1.08 14.02
N GLU A 29 -0.50 0.68 14.80
CA GLU A 29 -1.92 0.80 14.44
C GLU A 29 -2.31 2.23 14.02
N ARG A 30 -1.86 3.23 14.79
CA ARG A 30 -2.15 4.64 14.50
C ARG A 30 -1.55 5.11 13.17
N PHE A 31 -0.33 4.66 12.85
CA PHE A 31 0.32 5.01 11.60
C PHE A 31 -0.34 4.31 10.41
N SER A 32 -0.73 3.03 10.57
CA SER A 32 -1.52 2.30 9.57
C SER A 32 -2.84 3.01 9.27
N GLU A 33 -3.56 3.44 10.32
CA GLU A 33 -4.81 4.19 10.17
C GLU A 33 -4.61 5.51 9.40
N VAL A 34 -3.54 6.25 9.71
CA VAL A 34 -3.20 7.50 9.01
C VAL A 34 -2.92 7.23 7.53
N ILE A 35 -2.17 6.18 7.19
CA ILE A 35 -1.90 5.82 5.78
C ILE A 35 -3.22 5.48 5.06
N ILE A 36 -4.07 4.65 5.66
CA ILE A 36 -5.35 4.24 5.06
C ILE A 36 -6.23 5.45 4.78
N LYS A 37 -6.46 6.31 5.78
CA LYS A 37 -7.28 7.52 5.62
C LYS A 37 -6.70 8.47 4.58
N THR A 38 -5.38 8.58 4.52
CA THR A 38 -4.69 9.41 3.53
C THR A 38 -4.92 8.90 2.10
N LEU A 39 -4.83 7.59 1.91
CA LEU A 39 -5.05 6.95 0.60
C LEU A 39 -6.53 7.03 0.19
N GLU A 40 -7.46 6.83 1.12
CA GLU A 40 -8.90 6.99 0.90
C GLU A 40 -9.27 8.42 0.49
N TYR A 41 -8.72 9.42 1.18
CA TYR A 41 -8.88 10.83 0.81
C TYR A 41 -8.42 11.13 -0.64
N HIS A 42 -7.48 10.33 -1.17
CA HIS A 42 -6.99 10.43 -2.54
C HIS A 42 -7.63 9.44 -3.53
N GLY A 43 -8.76 8.84 -3.16
CA GLY A 43 -9.59 8.02 -4.04
C GLY A 43 -9.08 6.59 -4.22
N ILE A 44 -8.32 6.06 -3.26
CA ILE A 44 -8.10 4.61 -3.14
C ILE A 44 -9.26 4.01 -2.37
N VAL A 45 -9.89 2.98 -2.93
CA VAL A 45 -10.97 2.24 -2.28
C VAL A 45 -10.45 0.86 -1.89
N PHE A 46 -10.52 0.52 -0.61
CA PHE A 46 -9.96 -0.70 -0.08
C PHE A 46 -10.98 -1.85 -0.01
N ASP A 47 -11.44 -2.32 -1.17
CA ASP A 47 -12.39 -3.44 -1.27
C ASP A 47 -11.90 -4.54 -2.26
N ALA A 48 -12.75 -5.54 -2.50
CA ALA A 48 -12.46 -6.66 -3.40
C ALA A 48 -12.72 -6.35 -4.89
N GLU A 49 -13.28 -5.19 -5.22
CA GLU A 49 -13.67 -4.80 -6.58
C GLU A 49 -12.63 -3.87 -7.23
N HIS A 50 -11.88 -3.13 -6.42
CA HIS A 50 -10.89 -2.18 -6.88
C HIS A 50 -9.47 -2.75 -6.87
N TYR A 51 -8.69 -2.37 -7.89
CA TYR A 51 -7.32 -2.83 -8.07
C TYR A 51 -6.39 -1.65 -8.36
N TYR A 52 -5.23 -1.64 -7.70
CA TYR A 52 -4.24 -0.57 -7.84
C TYR A 52 -2.85 -1.15 -7.99
N SER A 53 -2.02 -0.49 -8.80
CA SER A 53 -0.59 -0.75 -8.74
C SER A 53 0.02 -0.05 -7.53
N LEU A 54 1.11 -0.59 -6.98
CA LEU A 54 1.84 0.10 -5.89
C LEU A 54 2.41 1.45 -6.35
N TYR A 55 2.67 1.60 -7.65
CA TYR A 55 3.01 2.88 -8.25
C TYR A 55 1.88 3.92 -8.11
N ASP A 56 0.62 3.52 -8.29
CA ASP A 56 -0.53 4.42 -8.11
C ASP A 56 -0.69 4.84 -6.65
N VAL A 57 -0.46 3.90 -5.72
CA VAL A 57 -0.47 4.14 -4.27
C VAL A 57 0.63 5.13 -3.90
N GLU A 58 1.87 4.88 -4.34
CA GLU A 58 3.03 5.76 -4.14
C GLU A 58 2.77 7.18 -4.66
N ARG A 59 2.31 7.30 -5.91
CA ARG A 59 2.06 8.61 -6.55
C ARG A 59 1.00 9.42 -5.81
N ARG A 60 -0.03 8.76 -5.26
CA ARG A 60 -1.06 9.42 -4.44
C ARG A 60 -0.49 9.92 -3.11
N MET A 61 0.34 9.13 -2.43
CA MET A 61 0.98 9.52 -1.17
C MET A 61 2.05 10.60 -1.37
N GLN A 62 2.76 10.58 -2.49
CA GLN A 62 3.85 11.52 -2.77
C GLN A 62 3.41 12.98 -2.69
N LYS A 63 2.15 13.28 -3.05
CA LYS A 63 1.59 14.63 -2.97
C LYS A 63 1.52 15.18 -1.53
N LEU A 64 1.50 14.32 -0.52
CA LEU A 64 1.36 14.71 0.88
C LEU A 64 2.62 14.47 1.71
N LEU A 65 3.24 13.31 1.53
CA LEU A 65 4.34 12.86 2.38
C LEU A 65 5.72 13.14 1.76
N GLY A 66 5.75 13.61 0.50
CA GLY A 66 6.98 13.74 -0.26
C GLY A 66 7.50 12.38 -0.76
N LYS A 67 8.50 12.47 -1.64
CA LYS A 67 8.99 11.32 -2.43
C LYS A 67 9.53 10.19 -1.56
N GLU A 68 10.43 10.48 -0.62
CA GLU A 68 11.13 9.46 0.17
C GLU A 68 10.20 8.67 1.08
N ILE A 69 9.28 9.37 1.76
CA ILE A 69 8.31 8.72 2.65
C ILE A 69 7.33 7.90 1.83
N SER A 70 6.80 8.45 0.72
CA SER A 70 5.88 7.70 -0.16
C SER A 70 6.51 6.42 -0.71
N TRP A 71 7.79 6.47 -1.08
CA TRP A 71 8.55 5.32 -1.54
C TRP A 71 8.72 4.28 -0.43
N SER A 72 9.10 4.71 0.77
CA SER A 72 9.25 3.81 1.92
C SER A 72 7.94 3.11 2.28
N VAL A 73 6.83 3.85 2.31
CA VAL A 73 5.49 3.26 2.57
C VAL A 73 5.10 2.29 1.46
N SER A 74 5.29 2.66 0.19
CA SER A 74 5.04 1.78 -0.96
C SER A 74 5.83 0.46 -0.85
N LYS A 75 7.10 0.52 -0.44
CA LYS A 75 7.93 -0.66 -0.20
C LYS A 75 7.46 -1.53 0.95
N LEU A 76 7.00 -0.93 2.04
CA LEU A 76 6.46 -1.69 3.15
C LEU A 76 5.14 -2.38 2.78
N ILE A 77 4.28 -1.71 2.00
CA ILE A 77 3.09 -2.33 1.42
C ILE A 77 3.47 -3.47 0.48
N GLU A 78 4.48 -3.31 -0.38
CA GLU A 78 5.01 -4.37 -1.27
C GLU A 78 5.38 -5.63 -0.49
N VAL A 79 6.11 -5.46 0.63
CA VAL A 79 6.47 -6.57 1.53
C VAL A 79 5.23 -7.20 2.15
N GLY A 80 4.30 -6.39 2.65
CA GLY A 80 3.05 -6.87 3.25
C GLY A 80 2.17 -7.65 2.27
N VAL A 81 2.16 -7.27 0.98
CA VAL A 81 1.43 -7.99 -0.08
C VAL A 81 2.09 -9.33 -0.40
N ARG A 82 3.43 -9.41 -0.38
CA ARG A 82 4.17 -10.66 -0.64
C ARG A 82 4.03 -11.72 0.46
N ASN A 83 3.74 -11.29 1.67
CA ASN A 83 3.66 -12.15 2.86
C ASN A 83 2.23 -12.61 3.21
N GLN A 84 1.24 -12.32 2.36
CA GLN A 84 -0.14 -12.81 2.47
C GLN A 84 -0.35 -14.09 1.69
#